data_AF-A0A1G3BNP5-F1
#
_entry.id   AF-A0A1G3BNP5-F1
#
_cell.length_a   1.000
_cell.length_b   1.000
_cell.length_c   1.000
_cell.angle_alpha   90.00
_cell.angle_beta   90.00
_cell.angle_gamma   90.00
#
_symmetry.space_group_name_H-M   'P 1'
#
loop_
_entity.id
_entity.type
_entity.pdbx_description
1 polymer ?
#
loop_
_entity_poly.entity_id
_entity_poly.type
_entity_poly.pdbx_seq_one_letter_code
_entity_poly.pdbx_strand_id
1 'polypeptide(L)' 'MIIKSVVVSILCIMIAGCASLPPVEDNQTERQVINIYDSQGNVKKHIIIKEDYITIYDKDWKIKGYGKVQK' A
#
# COMPACT_ATOMS: atom_id res chain seq x y z
N MET A 1 27.74 -39.83 -8.02
CA MET A 1 26.85 -39.29 -9.08
C MET A 1 25.47 -38.84 -8.56
N ILE A 2 25.34 -38.50 -7.27
CA ILE A 2 24.05 -38.19 -6.62
C ILE A 2 23.96 -36.70 -6.26
N ILE A 3 25.09 -36.11 -5.84
CA ILE A 3 25.20 -34.69 -5.44
C ILE A 3 24.86 -33.74 -6.61
N LYS A 4 25.30 -34.07 -7.83
CA LYS A 4 24.99 -33.27 -9.04
C LYS A 4 23.47 -33.20 -9.32
N SER A 5 22.71 -34.24 -8.98
CA SER A 5 21.27 -34.31 -9.27
C SER A 5 20.45 -33.42 -8.32
N VAL A 6 20.82 -33.40 -7.03
CA VAL A 6 20.12 -32.60 -6.01
C VAL A 6 20.28 -31.10 -6.24
N VAL A 7 21.46 -30.67 -6.69
CA VAL A 7 21.74 -29.25 -6.98
C VAL A 7 20.91 -28.73 -8.15
N VAL A 8 20.67 -29.56 -9.18
CA VAL A 8 19.84 -29.19 -10.35
C VAL A 8 18.38 -28.98 -9.94
N SER A 9 17.84 -29.81 -9.05
CA SER A 9 16.45 -29.68 -8.59
C SER A 9 16.19 -28.39 -7.80
N ILE A 10 17.16 -27.93 -7.00
CA ILE A 10 17.05 -26.67 -6.22
C ILE A 10 17.06 -25.45 -7.16
N LEU A 11 17.86 -25.50 -8.24
CA LEU A 11 17.92 -24.42 -9.22
C LEU A 11 16.58 -24.23 -9.96
N CYS A 12 15.85 -25.30 -10.26
CA CYS A 12 14.55 -25.22 -10.93
C CYS A 12 13.46 -24.54 -10.09
N ILE A 13 13.50 -24.67 -8.76
CA ILE A 13 12.52 -24.03 -7.86
C ILE A 13 12.73 -22.50 -7.83
N MET A 14 13.98 -22.04 -7.96
CA MET A 14 14.32 -20.61 -7.99
C MET A 14 13.85 -19.92 -9.28
N ILE A 15 13.76 -20.65 -10.39
CA ILE A 15 13.38 -20.08 -11.71
C ILE A 15 11.84 -20.00 -11.86
N ALA A 16 11.09 -20.91 -11.24
CA ALA A 16 9.63 -20.92 -11.31
C ALA A 16 8.95 -19.88 -10.39
N GLY A 17 9.68 -19.28 -9.45
CA GLY A 17 9.14 -18.33 -8.46
C GLY A 17 8.94 -16.89 -8.95
N CYS A 18 9.41 -16.55 -10.15
CA CYS A 18 9.22 -15.23 -10.74
C CYS A 18 8.18 -15.27 -11.87
N ALA A 19 7.04 -15.91 -11.64
CA ALA A 19 5.84 -15.53 -12.38
C ALA A 19 5.47 -14.12 -11.90
N SER A 20 6.00 -13.12 -12.58
CA SER A 20 5.52 -11.74 -12.50
C SER A 20 4.01 -11.79 -12.70
N LEU A 21 3.27 -11.64 -11.59
CA LEU A 21 1.84 -11.40 -11.62
C LEU A 21 1.61 -10.30 -12.66
N PRO A 22 0.60 -10.43 -13.55
CA PRO A 22 0.26 -9.35 -14.45
C PRO A 22 0.13 -8.08 -13.62
N PRO A 23 0.59 -6.91 -14.10
CA PRO A 23 0.35 -5.68 -13.39
C PRO A 23 -1.16 -5.61 -13.22
N VAL A 24 -1.62 -5.80 -11.99
CA VAL A 24 -2.98 -5.44 -11.64
C VAL A 24 -3.01 -3.96 -11.95
N GLU A 25 -3.67 -3.61 -13.05
CA GLU A 25 -4.07 -2.23 -13.29
C GLU A 25 -4.91 -1.87 -12.08
N ASP A 26 -4.23 -1.29 -11.08
CA ASP A 26 -4.87 -0.69 -9.94
C ASP A 26 -5.59 0.54 -10.50
N ASN A 27 -6.76 0.28 -11.09
CA ASN A 27 -7.82 1.26 -11.28
C ASN A 27 -8.39 1.71 -9.93
N GLN A 28 -7.71 1.42 -8.83
CA GLN A 28 -7.73 2.23 -7.66
C GLN A 28 -7.12 3.58 -8.02
N THR A 29 -8.00 4.52 -8.33
CA THR A 29 -7.83 5.87 -7.76
C THR A 29 -7.80 5.68 -6.24
N GLU A 30 -6.63 5.26 -5.75
CA GLU A 30 -6.43 4.62 -4.46
C GLU A 30 -6.76 5.66 -3.40
N ARG A 31 -7.85 5.41 -2.68
CA ARG A 31 -8.25 6.23 -1.56
C ARG A 31 -7.16 6.09 -0.49
N GLN A 32 -6.18 6.97 -0.51
CA GLN A 32 -5.09 6.95 0.45
C GLN A 32 -5.60 7.49 1.79
N VAL A 33 -5.54 6.65 2.81
CA VAL A 33 -5.88 7.02 4.18
C VAL A 33 -4.59 7.21 4.97
N ILE A 34 -4.36 8.42 5.44
CA ILE A 34 -3.20 8.80 6.25
C ILE A 34 -3.67 9.08 7.67
N ASN A 35 -3.11 8.37 8.64
CA ASN A 35 -3.38 8.62 10.06
C ASN A 35 -2.34 9.62 10.61
N ILE A 36 -2.81 10.67 11.27
CA ILE A 36 -1.97 11.60 12.02
C ILE A 36 -2.02 11.21 13.49
N TYR A 37 -0.84 10.99 14.07
CA TYR A 37 -0.68 10.58 15.46
C TYR A 37 -0.25 11.76 16.35
N ASP A 38 -0.58 11.71 17.63
CA ASP A 38 -0.03 12.60 18.65
C ASP A 38 1.36 12.12 19.12
N SER A 39 1.98 12.86 20.05
CA SER A 39 3.30 12.53 20.60
C SER A 39 3.33 11.24 21.44
N GLN A 40 2.17 10.69 21.78
CA GLN A 40 2.02 9.43 22.53
C GLN A 40 1.70 8.26 21.58
N GLY A 41 1.56 8.50 20.27
CA GLY A 41 1.23 7.49 19.29
C GLY A 41 -0.27 7.21 19.14
N ASN A 42 -1.15 8.04 19.71
CA ASN A 42 -2.60 7.89 19.52
C ASN A 42 -3.04 8.58 18.23
N VAL A 43 -4.00 7.99 17.51
CA VAL A 43 -4.56 8.62 16.31
C VAL A 43 -5.34 9.89 16.70
N LYS A 44 -4.94 11.01 16.13
CA LYS A 44 -5.54 12.34 16.33
C LYS A 44 -6.48 12.72 15.20
N LYS A 45 -6.12 12.40 13.95
CA LYS A 45 -6.88 12.74 12.74
C LYS A 45 -6.68 11.69 11.66
N HIS A 46 -7.64 11.59 10.77
CA HIS A 46 -7.52 10.84 9.52
C HIS A 46 -7.55 11.82 8.35
N ILE A 47 -6.68 11.61 7.37
CA ILE A 47 -6.69 12.35 6.12
C ILE A 47 -6.98 11.37 5.02
N ILE A 48 -7.91 11.71 4.14
CA ILE A 48 -8.22 10.94 2.94
C ILE A 48 -7.87 11.77 1.73
N ILE A 49 -6.99 11.23 0.89
CA ILE A 49 -6.66 11.79 -0.41
C ILE A 49 -7.36 10.94 -1.46
N LYS A 50 -8.19 11.58 -2.27
CA LYS A 50 -8.84 10.95 -3.41
C LYS A 50 -8.79 11.90 -4.59
N GLU A 51 -8.25 11.43 -5.71
CA GLU A 51 -8.00 12.26 -6.90
C GLU A 51 -7.13 13.46 -6.50
N ASP A 52 -7.70 14.66 -6.52
CA ASP A 52 -7.05 15.90 -6.09
C ASP A 52 -7.75 16.51 -4.86
N TYR A 53 -8.51 15.74 -4.09
CA TYR A 53 -9.20 16.24 -2.89
C TYR A 53 -8.62 15.63 -1.63
N ILE A 54 -8.39 16.49 -0.64
CA ILE A 54 -8.02 16.14 0.72
C ILE A 54 -9.24 16.36 1.61
N THR A 55 -9.64 15.33 2.35
CA THR A 55 -10.64 15.46 3.41
C THR A 55 -9.99 15.09 4.74
N ILE A 56 -10.14 15.97 5.74
CA ILE A 56 -9.60 15.81 7.07
C ILE A 56 -10.74 15.43 8.00
N TYR A 57 -10.56 14.35 8.75
CA TYR A 57 -11.46 13.86 9.77
C TYR A 57 -10.79 13.92 11.14
N ASP A 58 -11.58 14.10 12.20
CA ASP A 58 -11.12 13.78 13.55
C ASP A 58 -11.06 12.26 13.78
N LYS A 59 -10.59 11.86 14.96
CA LYS A 59 -10.50 10.46 15.39
C LYS A 59 -11.82 9.68 15.34
N ASP A 60 -12.97 10.37 15.35
CA ASP A 60 -14.31 9.78 15.35
C ASP A 60 -14.90 9.80 13.93
N TRP A 61 -14.05 9.98 12.91
CA TRP A 61 -14.43 10.09 11.49
C TRP A 61 -15.39 11.24 11.18
N LYS A 62 -15.41 12.31 11.99
CA LYS A 62 -16.18 13.53 11.68
C LYS A 62 -15.34 14.47 10.83
N ILE A 63 -15.92 14.96 9.75
CA ILE A 63 -15.26 15.90 8.84
C ILE A 63 -14.90 17.19 9.60
N LYS A 64 -13.64 17.59 9.50
CA LYS A 64 -13.09 18.85 10.04
C LYS A 64 -12.64 19.82 8.97
N GLY A 65 -12.41 19.33 7.75
CA GLY A 65 -12.04 20.17 6.62
C GLY A 65 -12.00 19.38 5.33
N TYR A 66 -12.13 20.10 4.23
CA TYR A 66 -11.99 19.56 2.88
C TYR A 66 -11.29 20.62 2.02
N GLY A 67 -10.52 20.18 1.03
CA GLY A 67 -9.81 21.08 0.12
C GLY A 67 -9.37 20.36 -1.15
N LYS A 68 -9.22 21.12 -2.24
CA LYS A 68 -8.62 20.63 -3.48
C LYS A 68 -7.12 20.90 -3.46
N VAL A 69 -6.32 19.88 -3.74
CA VAL A 69 -4.89 20.00 -3.99
C VAL A 69 -4.72 20.77 -5.30
N GLN A 70 -4.15 21.96 -5.21
CA GLN A 70 -3.78 22.75 -6.38
C GLN A 70 -2.36 22.34 -6.78
N LYS A 71 -2.20 21.80 -7.99
CA LYS A 71 -0.89 21.52 -8.61
C LYS A 71 -0.23 22.81 -9.10
#